data_AF-A0A950YZV1-F1
#
_entry.id   AF-A0A950YZV1-F1
#
_cell.length_a   1.000
_cell.length_b   1.000
_cell.length_c   1.000
_cell.angle_alpha   90.00
_cell.angle_beta   90.00
_cell.angle_gamma   90.00
#
_symmetry.space_group_name_H-M   'P 1'
#
loop_
_entity.id
_entity.type
_entity.pdbx_description
1 polymer ?
#
loop_
_entity_poly.entity_id
_entity_poly.type
_entity_poly.pdbx_seq_one_letter_code
_entity_poly.pdbx_strand_id
1 'polypeptide(L)'
;MFIHKKELLVPVKVGTPDPRFGQFLLEQFGGATGELTACLQYFVQSFHVENAGLKDMLLDISTEEIGHLEMVGRLIELHTVGEAKIKAEESHLFAMRGKGPHFLDSMGTAWSAQYINEGGDVVRDLRANIAAEAGARQTYEELIKRCPDDGTKKALVHLLTREVAHTKMFMEALASMGKLTDAYFGNIPPDDTVQIYYNMSSDGTDQRGPWNTEPAFKYVADPLSRGGETAHPGIERPDLTTASKVQVNAAASGSSRG
;
A
#
# COMPACT_ATOMS: atom_id res chain seq x y z
N MET A 1 11.88 18.99 9.19
CA MET A 1 11.85 19.15 10.67
C MET A 1 10.52 18.59 11.13
N PHE A 2 10.49 17.72 12.14
CA PHE A 2 9.26 17.21 12.75
C PHE A 2 8.96 17.96 14.05
N ILE A 3 7.68 18.11 14.38
CA ILE A 3 7.21 18.66 15.65
C ILE A 3 6.27 17.63 16.27
N HIS A 4 6.47 17.33 17.56
CA HIS A 4 5.58 16.46 18.32
C HIS A 4 4.72 17.29 19.26
N LYS A 5 3.43 16.95 19.34
CA LYS A 5 2.48 17.44 20.34
C LYS A 5 1.98 16.24 21.13
N LYS A 6 1.71 16.41 22.42
CA LYS A 6 1.34 15.30 23.32
C LYS A 6 -0.05 14.75 23.03
N GLU A 7 -0.90 15.58 22.43
CA GLU A 7 -2.26 15.23 22.06
C GLU A 7 -2.28 14.32 20.84
N LEU A 8 -2.98 13.20 20.96
CA LEU A 8 -3.30 12.34 19.81
C LEU A 8 -4.20 13.07 18.82
N LEU A 9 -4.08 12.73 17.53
CA LEU A 9 -4.97 13.25 16.47
C LEU A 9 -6.45 13.08 16.83
N VAL A 10 -6.80 11.89 17.36
CA VAL A 10 -8.10 11.62 17.97
C VAL A 10 -7.90 10.93 19.32
N PRO A 11 -8.63 11.33 20.38
CA PRO A 11 -8.54 10.67 21.67
C PRO A 11 -8.90 9.18 21.58
N VAL A 12 -7.99 8.31 22.02
CA VAL A 12 -8.27 6.88 22.16
C VAL A 12 -8.70 6.54 23.58
N LYS A 13 -9.68 5.65 23.73
CA LYS A 13 -10.17 5.15 25.02
C LYS A 13 -10.37 3.65 24.91
N VAL A 14 -9.89 2.90 25.88
CA VAL A 14 -10.14 1.46 26.01
C VAL A 14 -11.10 1.26 27.17
N GLY A 15 -12.25 0.66 26.90
CA GLY A 15 -13.25 0.31 27.92
C GLY A 15 -12.88 -0.96 28.65
N THR A 16 -12.58 -2.03 27.90
CA THR A 16 -12.24 -3.35 28.46
C THR A 16 -10.87 -3.78 27.93
N PRO A 17 -9.79 -3.59 28.71
CA PRO A 17 -8.47 -4.05 28.34
C PRO A 17 -8.43 -5.56 28.05
N ASP A 18 -7.77 -5.94 26.94
CA ASP A 18 -7.66 -7.33 26.47
C ASP A 18 -6.31 -7.50 25.78
N PRO A 19 -5.31 -8.12 26.44
CA PRO A 19 -3.98 -8.31 25.88
C PRO A 19 -3.99 -9.15 24.60
N ARG A 20 -4.92 -10.09 24.44
CA ARG A 20 -5.03 -10.85 23.19
C ARG A 20 -5.39 -9.92 22.04
N PHE A 21 -6.31 -8.98 22.27
CA PHE A 21 -6.64 -7.96 21.29
C PHE A 21 -5.47 -6.99 21.05
N GLY A 22 -4.72 -6.64 22.11
CA GLY A 22 -3.45 -5.92 22.01
C GLY A 22 -2.44 -6.58 21.07
N GLN A 23 -2.37 -7.92 21.06
CA GLN A 23 -1.54 -8.66 20.10
C GLN A 23 -2.09 -8.59 18.67
N PHE A 24 -3.41 -8.63 18.46
CA PHE A 24 -4.00 -8.43 17.13
C PHE A 24 -3.72 -7.04 16.57
N LEU A 25 -3.73 -6.00 17.42
CA LEU A 25 -3.40 -4.63 17.02
C LEU A 25 -1.96 -4.46 16.51
N LEU A 26 -1.05 -5.40 16.82
CA LEU A 26 0.31 -5.39 16.24
C LEU A 26 0.28 -5.52 14.72
N GLU A 27 -0.76 -6.12 14.12
CA GLU A 27 -0.91 -6.18 12.68
C GLU A 27 -0.98 -4.78 12.04
N GLN A 28 -1.70 -3.84 12.67
CA GLN A 28 -1.70 -2.45 12.21
C GLN A 28 -0.52 -1.63 12.73
N PHE A 29 0.26 -2.12 13.69
CA PHE A 29 1.43 -1.38 14.17
C PHE A 29 2.68 -1.73 13.35
N GLY A 30 3.09 -3.00 13.36
CA GLY A 30 4.30 -3.51 12.71
C GLY A 30 4.07 -4.55 11.62
N GLY A 31 2.82 -4.76 11.19
CA GLY A 31 2.49 -5.66 10.08
C GLY A 31 2.81 -5.08 8.69
N ALA A 32 2.69 -5.92 7.67
CA ALA A 32 3.09 -5.59 6.31
C ALA A 32 2.32 -4.40 5.71
N THR A 33 1.03 -4.28 6.02
CA THR A 33 0.18 -3.15 5.62
C THR A 33 -0.22 -2.29 6.83
N GLY A 34 0.57 -2.29 7.89
CA GLY A 34 0.32 -1.48 9.08
C GLY A 34 0.83 -0.04 8.93
N GLU A 35 0.52 0.78 9.93
CA GLU A 35 0.81 2.23 9.96
C GLU A 35 2.30 2.55 9.83
N LEU A 36 3.19 1.71 10.37
CA LEU A 36 4.64 1.90 10.21
C LEU A 36 5.05 1.75 8.75
N THR A 37 4.49 0.77 8.03
CA THR A 37 4.79 0.59 6.60
C THR A 37 4.24 1.76 5.82
N ALA A 38 3.00 2.18 6.07
CA ALA A 38 2.37 3.30 5.39
C ALA A 38 3.20 4.60 5.56
N CYS A 39 3.54 4.95 6.81
CA CYS A 39 4.27 6.18 7.09
C CYS A 39 5.64 6.22 6.41
N LEU A 40 6.40 5.11 6.47
CA LEU A 40 7.73 5.03 5.86
C LEU A 40 7.68 4.94 4.33
N GLN A 41 6.70 4.22 3.78
CA GLN A 41 6.52 4.09 2.34
C GLN A 41 6.22 5.44 1.70
N TYR A 42 5.24 6.18 2.22
CA TYR A 42 4.88 7.48 1.65
C TYR A 42 5.99 8.51 1.88
N PHE A 43 6.70 8.41 3.03
CA PHE A 43 7.87 9.25 3.30
C PHE A 43 8.94 9.07 2.23
N VAL A 44 9.39 7.83 1.97
CA VAL A 44 10.49 7.59 1.04
C VAL A 44 10.09 7.90 -0.40
N GLN A 45 8.86 7.54 -0.80
CA GLN A 45 8.33 7.86 -2.13
C GLN A 45 8.30 9.37 -2.40
N SER A 46 8.07 10.21 -1.39
CA SER A 46 8.05 11.67 -1.56
C SER A 46 9.38 12.24 -2.10
N PHE A 47 10.51 11.53 -1.89
CA PHE A 47 11.82 11.92 -2.43
C PHE A 47 12.01 11.54 -3.89
N HIS A 48 11.18 10.66 -4.41
CA HIS A 48 11.19 10.23 -5.81
C HIS A 48 10.28 11.06 -6.72
N VAL A 49 9.53 12.00 -6.14
CA VAL A 49 8.54 12.81 -6.87
C VAL A 49 9.05 14.23 -7.12
N GLU A 50 9.08 14.62 -8.40
CA GLU A 50 9.44 16.00 -8.80
C GLU A 50 8.26 16.98 -8.70
N ASN A 51 7.03 16.50 -8.90
CA ASN A 51 5.84 17.33 -8.77
C ASN A 51 5.65 17.76 -7.31
N ALA A 52 5.77 19.06 -7.05
CA ALA A 52 5.72 19.61 -5.70
C ALA A 52 4.41 19.31 -4.96
N GLY A 53 3.26 19.33 -5.64
CA GLY A 53 1.96 19.07 -5.01
C GLY A 53 1.78 17.59 -4.62
N LEU A 54 2.25 16.67 -5.47
CA LEU A 54 2.24 15.24 -5.14
C LEU A 54 3.21 14.91 -4.01
N LYS A 55 4.38 15.56 -4.01
CA LYS A 55 5.34 15.44 -2.91
C LYS A 55 4.77 15.93 -1.58
N ASP A 56 4.07 17.06 -1.60
CA ASP A 56 3.41 17.62 -0.41
C ASP A 56 2.36 16.65 0.14
N MET A 57 1.47 16.16 -0.73
CA MET A 57 0.47 15.14 -0.37
C MET A 57 1.10 13.89 0.26
N LEU A 58 2.18 13.35 -0.31
CA LEU A 58 2.85 12.17 0.24
C LEU A 58 3.47 12.43 1.61
N LEU A 59 4.08 13.60 1.82
CA LEU A 59 4.65 13.99 3.11
C LEU A 59 3.57 14.25 4.16
N ASP A 60 2.45 14.86 3.77
CA ASP A 60 1.31 15.11 4.64
C ASP A 60 0.68 13.79 5.11
N ILE A 61 0.37 12.88 4.17
CA ILE A 61 -0.19 11.57 4.52
C ILE A 61 0.82 10.78 5.36
N SER A 62 2.10 10.71 4.94
CA SER A 62 3.16 10.08 5.73
C SER A 62 3.21 10.57 7.18
N THR A 63 3.05 11.88 7.39
CA THR A 63 3.06 12.48 8.72
C THR A 63 1.78 12.16 9.50
N GLU A 64 0.63 12.11 8.82
CA GLU A 64 -0.63 11.64 9.40
C GLU A 64 -0.52 10.17 9.87
N GLU A 65 0.11 9.29 9.09
CA GLU A 65 0.32 7.89 9.45
C GLU A 65 1.23 7.72 10.68
N ILE A 66 2.15 8.64 10.95
CA ILE A 66 2.90 8.63 12.22
C ILE A 66 1.94 8.87 13.40
N GLY A 67 0.94 9.73 13.23
CA GLY A 67 -0.12 9.94 14.22
C GLY A 67 -1.03 8.72 14.37
N HIS A 68 -1.35 8.03 13.28
CA HIS A 68 -2.09 6.76 13.33
C HIS A 68 -1.28 5.67 14.06
N LEU A 69 0.02 5.55 13.77
CA LEU A 69 0.93 4.65 14.47
C LEU A 69 0.95 4.94 15.99
N GLU A 70 0.97 6.21 16.39
CA GLU A 70 0.89 6.61 17.79
C GLU A 70 -0.46 6.21 18.42
N MET A 71 -1.57 6.40 17.70
CA MET A 71 -2.90 5.99 18.16
C MET A 71 -3.00 4.47 18.35
N VAL A 72 -2.52 3.66 17.38
CA VAL A 72 -2.49 2.19 17.47
C VAL A 72 -1.58 1.76 18.62
N GLY A 73 -0.39 2.36 18.73
CA GLY A 73 0.53 2.11 19.84
C GLY A 73 -0.10 2.35 21.21
N ARG A 74 -0.86 3.45 21.34
CA ARG A 74 -1.60 3.78 22.56
C ARG A 74 -2.74 2.80 22.84
N LEU A 75 -3.44 2.30 21.82
CA LEU A 75 -4.44 1.23 22.00
C LEU A 75 -3.77 -0.04 22.54
N ILE A 76 -2.64 -0.47 21.97
CA ILE A 76 -1.89 -1.65 22.45
C ILE A 76 -1.46 -1.47 23.90
N GLU A 77 -0.90 -0.31 24.24
CA GLU A 77 -0.53 0.02 25.61
C GLU A 77 -1.74 -0.11 26.56
N LEU A 78 -2.86 0.52 26.23
CA LEU A 78 -4.06 0.50 27.07
C LEU A 78 -4.68 -0.91 27.20
N HIS A 79 -4.57 -1.76 26.18
CA HIS A 79 -5.00 -3.16 26.25
C HIS A 79 -4.06 -4.07 27.06
N THR A 80 -2.85 -3.60 27.44
CA THR A 80 -1.83 -4.41 28.12
C THR A 80 -1.44 -3.90 29.52
N VAL A 81 -2.13 -2.89 30.05
CA VAL A 81 -1.94 -2.31 31.41
C VAL A 81 -3.07 -2.67 32.39
N GLY A 82 -2.92 -2.31 33.67
CA GLY A 82 -3.98 -2.49 34.69
C GLY A 82 -4.24 -3.96 35.05
N GLU A 83 -5.49 -4.35 35.29
CA GLU A 83 -5.85 -5.75 35.59
C GLU A 83 -5.58 -6.71 34.41
N ALA A 84 -5.61 -6.20 33.18
CA ALA A 84 -5.16 -6.94 31.99
C ALA A 84 -3.67 -7.28 32.03
N LYS A 85 -2.87 -6.68 32.92
CA LYS A 85 -1.46 -7.03 33.13
C LYS A 85 -1.25 -8.51 33.42
N ILE A 86 -2.11 -9.12 34.23
CA ILE A 86 -2.00 -10.53 34.62
C ILE A 86 -2.28 -11.42 33.40
N LYS A 87 -3.34 -11.11 32.64
CA LYS A 87 -3.65 -11.80 31.37
C LYS A 87 -2.60 -11.54 30.29
N ALA A 88 -1.91 -10.41 30.32
CA ALA A 88 -0.85 -10.12 29.36
C ALA A 88 0.37 -11.01 29.60
N GLU A 89 0.58 -11.45 30.84
CA GLU A 89 1.61 -12.43 31.19
C GLU A 89 1.24 -13.87 30.73
N GLU A 90 -0.02 -14.12 30.35
CA GLU A 90 -0.44 -15.34 29.66
C GLU A 90 -0.13 -15.29 28.14
N SER A 91 0.01 -14.10 27.55
CA SER A 91 0.56 -13.96 26.20
C SER A 91 2.06 -14.18 26.24
N HIS A 92 2.54 -15.22 25.54
CA HIS A 92 3.98 -15.48 25.44
C HIS A 92 4.76 -14.26 24.96
N LEU A 93 4.22 -13.51 23.99
CA LEU A 93 4.88 -12.34 23.43
C LEU A 93 5.05 -11.24 24.48
N PHE A 94 3.97 -10.81 25.15
CA PHE A 94 4.03 -9.72 26.12
C PHE A 94 4.69 -10.12 27.44
N ALA A 95 4.63 -11.39 27.82
CA ALA A 95 5.37 -11.93 28.96
C ALA A 95 6.88 -11.84 28.74
N MET A 96 7.36 -12.20 27.55
CA MET A 96 8.80 -12.29 27.26
C MET A 96 9.41 -10.96 26.78
N ARG A 97 8.73 -10.21 25.91
CA ARG A 97 9.26 -8.95 25.34
C ARG A 97 8.84 -7.70 26.10
N GLY A 98 7.87 -7.83 27.01
CA GLY A 98 7.26 -6.71 27.72
C GLY A 98 5.97 -6.24 27.07
N LYS A 99 5.17 -5.51 27.85
CA LYS A 99 3.85 -4.97 27.47
C LYS A 99 4.00 -3.78 26.52
N GLY A 100 2.89 -3.41 25.86
CA GLY A 100 2.86 -2.30 24.91
C GLY A 100 3.26 -2.70 23.49
N PRO A 101 3.39 -1.69 22.60
CA PRO A 101 3.66 -1.94 21.19
C PRO A 101 5.08 -2.46 20.94
N HIS A 102 5.20 -3.31 19.93
CA HIS A 102 6.47 -3.78 19.37
C HIS A 102 6.38 -3.68 17.85
N PHE A 103 7.51 -3.42 17.16
CA PHE A 103 7.56 -3.47 15.69
C PHE A 103 7.56 -4.92 15.17
N LEU A 104 6.48 -5.61 15.49
CA LEU A 104 6.15 -6.97 15.07
C LEU A 104 4.75 -6.96 14.46
N ASP A 105 4.44 -7.95 13.64
CA ASP A 105 3.06 -8.28 13.27
C ASP A 105 2.33 -9.05 14.41
N SER A 106 1.06 -9.41 14.20
CA SER A 106 0.27 -10.15 15.20
C SER A 106 0.77 -11.58 15.48
N MET A 107 1.62 -12.12 14.61
CA MET A 107 2.26 -13.43 14.71
C MET A 107 3.67 -13.38 15.31
N GLY A 108 4.20 -12.17 15.57
CA GLY A 108 5.53 -11.96 16.16
C GLY A 108 6.67 -11.86 15.14
N THR A 109 6.37 -11.77 13.83
CA THR A 109 7.38 -11.49 12.79
C THR A 109 7.85 -10.06 12.93
N ALA A 110 9.15 -9.82 12.89
CA ALA A 110 9.68 -8.47 12.95
C ALA A 110 9.35 -7.68 11.69
N TRP A 111 8.95 -6.42 11.87
CA TRP A 111 8.78 -5.50 10.76
C TRP A 111 10.07 -5.42 9.94
N SER A 112 9.92 -5.39 8.61
CA SER A 112 11.02 -5.40 7.66
C SER A 112 10.80 -4.35 6.60
N ALA A 113 11.88 -3.66 6.19
CA ALA A 113 11.85 -2.74 5.07
C ALA A 113 11.41 -3.41 3.74
N GLN A 114 11.40 -4.75 3.69
CA GLN A 114 10.85 -5.52 2.56
C GLN A 114 9.35 -5.29 2.33
N TYR A 115 8.63 -4.74 3.30
CA TYR A 115 7.22 -4.39 3.14
C TYR A 115 7.01 -3.10 2.32
N ILE A 116 8.04 -2.27 2.20
CA ILE A 116 7.96 -0.98 1.50
C ILE A 116 8.00 -1.21 -0.01
N ASN A 117 6.99 -0.69 -0.70
CA ASN A 117 6.92 -0.65 -2.16
C ASN A 117 7.25 0.75 -2.67
N GLU A 118 8.52 0.97 -2.98
CA GLU A 118 9.04 2.19 -3.60
C GLU A 118 9.87 1.81 -4.82
N GLY A 119 9.96 2.68 -5.83
CA GLY A 119 10.82 2.38 -6.98
C GLY A 119 11.01 3.49 -8.00
N GLY A 120 10.62 4.72 -7.65
CA GLY A 120 11.01 5.90 -8.41
C GLY A 120 9.99 6.35 -9.46
N ASP A 121 9.04 5.49 -9.83
CA ASP A 121 7.96 5.83 -10.75
C ASP A 121 6.69 6.17 -9.98
N VAL A 122 6.25 7.43 -10.07
CA VAL A 122 5.10 7.95 -9.31
C VAL A 122 3.79 7.22 -9.61
N VAL A 123 3.59 6.74 -10.84
CA VAL A 123 2.35 6.05 -11.22
C VAL A 123 2.33 4.66 -10.59
N ARG A 124 3.44 3.94 -10.67
CA ARG A 124 3.60 2.63 -10.04
C ARG A 124 3.51 2.72 -8.51
N ASP A 125 4.19 3.70 -7.91
CA ASP A 125 4.23 3.86 -6.46
C ASP A 125 2.84 4.27 -5.90
N LEU A 126 2.09 5.16 -6.56
CA LEU A 126 0.71 5.49 -6.15
C LEU A 126 -0.25 4.30 -6.25
N ARG A 127 -0.07 3.39 -7.22
CA ARG A 127 -0.85 2.14 -7.30
C ARG A 127 -0.52 1.20 -6.16
N ALA A 128 0.75 1.11 -5.77
CA ALA A 128 1.16 0.36 -4.59
C ALA A 128 0.55 0.96 -3.31
N ASN A 129 0.42 2.29 -3.23
CA ASN A 129 -0.23 2.95 -2.10
C ASN A 129 -1.72 2.60 -2.00
N ILE A 130 -2.46 2.62 -3.11
CA ILE A 130 -3.87 2.19 -3.13
C ILE A 130 -4.01 0.73 -2.64
N ALA A 131 -3.09 -0.15 -3.03
CA ALA A 131 -3.09 -1.54 -2.55
C ALA A 131 -2.76 -1.65 -1.05
N ALA A 132 -1.80 -0.86 -0.56
CA ALA A 132 -1.44 -0.82 0.86
C ALA A 132 -2.61 -0.37 1.74
N GLU A 133 -3.26 0.73 1.38
CA GLU A 133 -4.47 1.27 2.04
C GLU A 133 -5.63 0.26 2.02
N ALA A 134 -5.82 -0.46 0.91
CA ALA A 134 -6.83 -1.52 0.84
C ALA A 134 -6.53 -2.68 1.80
N GLY A 135 -5.25 -3.05 1.96
CA GLY A 135 -4.80 -4.08 2.90
C GLY A 135 -4.98 -3.64 4.36
N ALA A 136 -4.52 -2.43 4.70
CA ALA A 136 -4.73 -1.82 6.01
C ALA A 136 -6.22 -1.76 6.39
N ARG A 137 -7.07 -1.31 5.46
CA ARG A 137 -8.53 -1.28 5.63
C ARG A 137 -9.12 -2.66 5.92
N GLN A 138 -8.67 -3.70 5.20
CA GLN A 138 -9.12 -5.08 5.45
C GLN A 138 -8.76 -5.53 6.87
N THR A 139 -7.52 -5.25 7.32
CA THR A 139 -7.08 -5.56 8.68
C THR A 139 -7.93 -4.81 9.71
N TYR A 140 -8.20 -3.52 9.49
CA TYR A 140 -9.09 -2.75 10.36
C TYR A 140 -10.51 -3.32 10.44
N GLU A 141 -11.09 -3.77 9.32
CA GLU A 141 -12.40 -4.44 9.36
C GLU A 141 -12.39 -5.69 10.25
N GLU A 142 -11.34 -6.51 10.17
CA GLU A 142 -11.20 -7.71 10.99
C GLU A 142 -10.99 -7.38 12.48
N LEU A 143 -10.22 -6.33 12.79
CA LEU A 143 -10.05 -5.81 14.14
C LEU A 143 -11.37 -5.29 14.72
N ILE A 144 -12.15 -4.53 13.95
CA ILE A 144 -13.45 -3.99 14.37
C ILE A 144 -14.44 -5.11 14.71
N LYS A 145 -14.46 -6.21 13.93
CA LYS A 145 -15.30 -7.39 14.18
C LYS A 145 -14.94 -8.11 15.49
N ARG A 146 -13.67 -8.06 15.89
CA ARG A 146 -13.12 -8.73 17.10
C ARG A 146 -12.97 -7.80 18.30
N CYS A 147 -13.28 -6.51 18.12
CA CYS A 147 -13.02 -5.48 19.11
C CYS A 147 -13.79 -5.74 20.42
N PRO A 148 -13.13 -5.67 21.59
CA PRO A 148 -13.73 -6.01 22.87
C PRO A 148 -14.60 -4.89 23.47
N ASP A 149 -14.47 -3.64 23.00
CA ASP A 149 -15.21 -2.50 23.54
C ASP A 149 -15.46 -1.36 22.54
N ASP A 150 -16.42 -0.49 22.87
CA ASP A 150 -16.86 0.61 22.01
C ASP A 150 -15.83 1.73 21.86
N GLY A 151 -14.97 1.94 22.86
CA GLY A 151 -13.94 2.98 22.83
C GLY A 151 -12.87 2.64 21.78
N THR A 152 -12.35 1.42 21.85
CA THR A 152 -11.41 0.88 20.86
C THR A 152 -12.07 0.82 19.49
N LYS A 153 -13.33 0.36 19.39
CA LYS A 153 -14.04 0.29 18.12
C LYS A 153 -14.16 1.65 17.45
N LYS A 154 -14.44 2.73 18.21
CA LYS A 154 -14.51 4.09 17.65
C LYS A 154 -13.18 4.56 17.07
N ALA A 155 -12.08 4.30 17.75
CA ALA A 155 -10.74 4.63 17.25
C ALA A 155 -10.43 3.85 15.97
N LEU A 156 -10.71 2.55 15.93
CA LEU A 156 -10.50 1.72 14.74
C LEU A 156 -11.38 2.13 13.55
N VAL A 157 -12.63 2.53 13.80
CA VAL A 157 -13.50 3.07 12.75
C VAL A 157 -12.94 4.37 12.20
N HIS A 158 -12.41 5.26 13.05
CA HIS A 158 -11.77 6.48 12.58
C HIS A 158 -10.58 6.16 11.66
N LEU A 159 -9.65 5.31 12.11
CA LEU A 159 -8.48 4.90 11.32
C LEU A 159 -8.92 4.27 9.98
N LEU A 160 -9.86 3.31 10.00
CA LEU A 160 -10.45 2.73 8.80
C LEU A 160 -10.99 3.79 7.82
N THR A 161 -11.69 4.81 8.32
CA THR A 161 -12.21 5.87 7.46
C THR A 161 -11.12 6.78 6.87
N ARG A 162 -9.98 6.90 7.53
CA ARG A 162 -8.81 7.59 7.00
C ARG A 162 -8.19 6.81 5.85
N GLU A 163 -8.14 5.47 5.93
CA GLU A 163 -7.69 4.64 4.78
C GLU A 163 -8.50 4.94 3.50
N VAL A 164 -9.81 5.11 3.66
CA VAL A 164 -10.71 5.45 2.54
C VAL A 164 -10.39 6.84 1.98
N ALA A 165 -9.99 7.78 2.82
CA ALA A 165 -9.61 9.11 2.38
C ALA A 165 -8.27 9.11 1.65
N HIS A 166 -7.25 8.43 2.18
CA HIS A 166 -5.93 8.34 1.54
C HIS A 166 -6.03 7.60 0.20
N THR A 167 -6.77 6.49 0.15
CA THR A 167 -7.11 5.80 -1.11
C THR A 167 -7.68 6.77 -2.15
N LYS A 168 -8.64 7.62 -1.75
CA LYS A 168 -9.20 8.63 -2.65
C LYS A 168 -8.18 9.67 -3.09
N MET A 169 -7.33 10.17 -2.18
CA MET A 169 -6.27 11.12 -2.52
C MET A 169 -5.30 10.54 -3.56
N PHE A 170 -4.87 9.28 -3.39
CA PHE A 170 -4.01 8.60 -4.36
C PHE A 170 -4.71 8.36 -5.71
N MET A 171 -6.01 8.04 -5.70
CA MET A 171 -6.81 7.92 -6.93
C MET A 171 -6.94 9.27 -7.66
N GLU A 172 -7.21 10.36 -6.95
CA GLU A 172 -7.27 11.71 -7.53
C GLU A 172 -5.91 12.15 -8.08
N ALA A 173 -4.81 11.82 -7.39
CA ALA A 173 -3.46 12.06 -7.89
C ALA A 173 -3.23 11.32 -9.23
N LEU A 174 -3.58 10.03 -9.32
CA LEU A 174 -3.53 9.29 -10.59
C LEU A 174 -4.45 9.89 -11.65
N ALA A 175 -5.67 10.32 -11.28
CA ALA A 175 -6.63 10.92 -12.20
C ALA A 175 -6.10 12.23 -12.80
N SER A 176 -5.44 13.07 -11.99
CA SER A 176 -4.84 14.33 -12.43
C SER A 176 -3.76 14.16 -13.51
N MET A 177 -3.13 12.98 -13.55
CA MET A 177 -2.13 12.60 -14.55
C MET A 177 -2.74 11.81 -15.73
N GLY A 178 -4.05 11.55 -15.72
CA GLY A 178 -4.70 10.67 -16.69
C GLY A 178 -4.33 9.19 -16.53
N LYS A 179 -3.83 8.78 -15.36
CA LYS A 179 -3.26 7.45 -15.10
C LYS A 179 -4.09 6.56 -14.17
N LEU A 180 -5.28 7.03 -13.76
CA LEU A 180 -6.18 6.26 -12.91
C LEU A 180 -6.64 4.95 -13.57
N THR A 181 -7.05 5.03 -14.85
CA THR A 181 -7.55 3.87 -15.62
C THR A 181 -6.64 3.45 -16.75
N ASP A 182 -5.58 4.21 -17.03
CA ASP A 182 -4.61 3.90 -18.08
C ASP A 182 -3.57 2.90 -17.57
N ALA A 183 -3.56 1.68 -18.09
CA ALA A 183 -2.61 0.65 -17.68
C ALA A 183 -1.15 1.03 -17.98
N TYR A 184 -0.91 1.93 -18.94
CA TYR A 184 0.44 2.23 -19.42
C TYR A 184 1.15 3.29 -18.58
N PHE A 185 2.41 3.02 -18.25
CA PHE A 185 3.33 3.94 -17.61
C PHE A 185 4.77 3.59 -18.05
N GLY A 186 5.73 4.49 -17.79
CA GLY A 186 7.10 4.36 -18.30
C GLY A 186 7.25 4.72 -19.78
N ASN A 187 8.41 4.37 -20.35
CA ASN A 187 8.87 4.89 -21.64
C ASN A 187 8.94 3.86 -22.77
N ILE A 188 8.65 2.58 -22.49
CA ILE A 188 8.73 1.52 -23.49
C ILE A 188 7.33 1.32 -24.09
N PRO A 189 7.14 1.53 -25.40
CA PRO A 189 5.84 1.30 -26.04
C PRO A 189 5.46 -0.18 -25.98
N PRO A 190 4.20 -0.50 -25.67
CA PRO A 190 3.68 -1.85 -25.81
C PRO A 190 3.59 -2.26 -27.28
N ASP A 191 3.62 -3.58 -27.54
CA ASP A 191 3.24 -4.16 -28.82
C ASP A 191 1.78 -4.66 -28.78
N ASP A 192 1.33 -5.29 -29.86
CA ASP A 192 -0.05 -5.78 -30.01
C ASP A 192 -0.41 -6.92 -29.03
N THR A 193 0.54 -7.44 -28.24
CA THR A 193 0.30 -8.53 -27.29
C THR A 193 -0.46 -8.10 -26.04
N VAL A 194 -0.58 -6.79 -25.77
CA VAL A 194 -1.28 -6.23 -24.61
C VAL A 194 -2.77 -6.59 -24.54
N GLN A 195 -3.37 -6.98 -25.66
CA GLN A 195 -4.76 -7.43 -25.73
C GLN A 195 -4.89 -8.95 -25.66
N ILE A 196 -3.82 -9.71 -25.44
CA ILE A 196 -3.90 -11.18 -25.40
C ILE A 196 -4.24 -11.64 -23.98
N TYR A 197 -5.26 -12.48 -23.86
CA TYR A 197 -5.52 -13.28 -22.66
C TYR A 197 -5.16 -14.74 -22.94
N TYR A 198 -4.20 -15.30 -22.19
CA TYR A 198 -3.85 -16.72 -22.28
C TYR A 198 -4.65 -17.53 -21.26
N ASN A 199 -5.38 -18.54 -21.71
CA ASN A 199 -5.87 -19.58 -20.83
C ASN A 199 -4.74 -20.56 -20.51
N MET A 200 -4.21 -20.46 -19.30
CA MET A 200 -3.12 -21.32 -18.84
C MET A 200 -3.60 -22.49 -17.99
N SER A 201 -4.92 -22.62 -17.76
CA SER A 201 -5.51 -23.72 -17.00
C SER A 201 -6.17 -24.72 -17.95
N SER A 202 -6.12 -26.00 -17.59
CA SER A 202 -6.83 -27.09 -18.26
C SER A 202 -7.73 -27.81 -17.25
N ASP A 203 -8.62 -28.67 -17.74
CA ASP A 203 -9.48 -29.57 -16.94
C ASP A 203 -10.69 -28.93 -16.22
N GLY A 204 -11.31 -27.91 -16.82
CA GLY A 204 -12.51 -27.27 -16.28
C GLY A 204 -13.37 -26.54 -17.29
N THR A 205 -14.42 -25.87 -16.80
CA THR A 205 -15.23 -24.94 -17.60
C THR A 205 -14.68 -23.53 -17.42
N ASP A 206 -14.14 -22.96 -18.50
CA ASP A 206 -13.62 -21.60 -18.49
C ASP A 206 -14.70 -20.56 -18.22
N GLN A 207 -14.40 -19.61 -17.34
CA GLN A 207 -15.28 -18.48 -17.06
C GLN A 207 -14.91 -17.30 -17.96
N ARG A 208 -15.92 -16.69 -18.58
CA ARG A 208 -15.77 -15.55 -19.49
C ARG A 208 -16.33 -14.28 -18.88
N GLY A 209 -15.65 -13.16 -19.09
CA GLY A 209 -16.05 -11.83 -18.63
C GLY A 209 -15.30 -10.72 -19.37
N PRO A 210 -15.54 -9.44 -19.03
CA PRO A 210 -14.90 -8.31 -19.70
C PRO A 210 -13.36 -8.33 -19.66
N TRP A 211 -12.77 -9.04 -18.69
CA TRP A 211 -11.32 -9.16 -18.51
C TRP A 211 -10.64 -10.25 -19.36
N ASN A 212 -11.40 -11.03 -20.14
CA ASN A 212 -10.86 -12.10 -21.00
C ASN A 212 -11.70 -12.37 -22.26
N THR A 213 -12.45 -11.38 -22.72
CA THR A 213 -13.36 -11.51 -23.86
C THR A 213 -13.19 -10.34 -24.82
N GLU A 214 -13.41 -10.64 -26.09
CA GLU A 214 -13.39 -9.69 -27.19
C GLU A 214 -14.52 -8.65 -27.03
N PRO A 215 -14.33 -7.40 -27.47
CA PRO A 215 -13.16 -6.88 -28.18
C PRO A 215 -12.02 -6.44 -27.24
N ALA A 216 -12.20 -6.48 -25.91
CA ALA A 216 -11.21 -6.00 -24.97
C ALA A 216 -9.94 -6.87 -24.94
N PHE A 217 -10.13 -8.20 -24.98
CA PHE A 217 -9.03 -9.16 -25.02
C PHE A 217 -9.28 -10.28 -26.03
N LYS A 218 -8.26 -10.62 -26.81
CA LYS A 218 -8.22 -11.82 -27.66
C LYS A 218 -7.91 -13.03 -26.80
N TYR A 219 -8.86 -13.96 -26.72
CA TYR A 219 -8.75 -15.15 -25.89
C TYR A 219 -8.00 -16.29 -26.60
N VAL A 220 -6.92 -16.78 -25.99
CA VAL A 220 -6.14 -17.92 -26.46
C VAL A 220 -6.42 -19.12 -25.56
N ALA A 221 -7.27 -20.04 -26.03
CA ALA A 221 -7.75 -21.19 -25.25
C ALA A 221 -6.67 -22.26 -24.98
N ASP A 222 -5.79 -22.51 -25.96
CA ASP A 222 -4.68 -23.46 -25.81
C ASP A 222 -3.39 -22.82 -26.36
N PRO A 223 -2.62 -22.14 -25.51
CA PRO A 223 -1.39 -21.46 -25.92
C PRO A 223 -0.26 -22.42 -26.33
N LEU A 224 -0.37 -23.72 -25.99
CA LEU A 224 0.67 -24.72 -26.26
C LEU A 224 0.37 -25.61 -27.48
N SER A 225 -0.87 -25.59 -27.99
CA SER A 225 -1.30 -26.40 -29.15
C SER A 225 -0.52 -26.19 -30.46
N ARG A 226 0.27 -25.11 -30.59
CA ARG A 226 1.16 -24.90 -31.74
C ARG A 226 2.60 -25.24 -31.39
N GLY A 227 3.02 -26.43 -31.79
CA GLY A 227 4.42 -26.82 -31.76
C GLY A 227 5.31 -25.82 -32.50
N GLY A 228 6.32 -25.29 -31.81
CA GLY A 228 7.56 -24.74 -32.38
C GLY A 228 7.49 -23.40 -33.13
N GLU A 229 6.36 -23.03 -33.73
CA GLU A 229 6.15 -21.72 -34.36
C GLU A 229 5.13 -20.94 -33.54
N THR A 230 5.65 -20.01 -32.77
CA THR A 230 4.87 -19.14 -31.90
C THR A 230 3.70 -18.53 -32.68
N ALA A 231 2.47 -18.77 -32.21
CA ALA A 231 1.35 -17.87 -32.50
C ALA A 231 1.54 -16.53 -31.77
N HIS A 232 2.69 -15.90 -31.94
CA HIS A 232 2.78 -14.47 -31.75
C HIS A 232 2.13 -13.85 -32.99
N PRO A 233 1.04 -13.08 -32.86
CA PRO A 233 0.70 -12.13 -33.92
C PRO A 233 1.98 -11.30 -34.15
N GLY A 234 2.46 -11.27 -35.39
CA GLY A 234 3.85 -10.93 -35.74
C GLY A 234 4.45 -9.79 -34.93
N ILE A 235 5.27 -10.13 -33.94
CA ILE A 235 6.14 -9.19 -33.25
C ILE A 235 7.34 -8.98 -34.18
N GLU A 236 7.28 -7.98 -35.05
CA GLU A 236 8.51 -7.41 -35.59
C GLU A 236 9.31 -6.86 -34.40
N ARG A 237 10.48 -7.44 -34.14
CA ARG A 237 11.36 -6.96 -33.07
C ARG A 237 11.69 -5.49 -33.38
N PRO A 238 11.43 -4.53 -32.48
CA PRO A 238 11.88 -3.18 -32.68
C PRO A 238 13.41 -3.17 -32.77
N ASP A 239 13.93 -2.45 -33.77
CA ASP A 239 15.37 -2.26 -33.94
C ASP A 239 15.91 -1.42 -32.77
N LEU A 240 16.57 -2.08 -31.82
CA LEU A 240 17.17 -1.45 -30.64
C LEU A 240 18.41 -0.60 -30.97
N THR A 241 18.86 -0.53 -32.24
CA THR A 241 20.04 0.27 -32.61
C THR A 241 19.77 1.77 -32.71
N THR A 242 18.50 2.22 -32.75
CA THR A 242 18.15 3.65 -32.80
C THR A 242 17.81 4.26 -31.43
N ALA A 243 17.83 3.49 -30.34
CA ALA A 243 17.54 3.99 -28.99
C ALA A 243 18.71 4.76 -28.34
N SER A 244 19.59 5.36 -29.13
CA SER A 244 20.62 6.28 -28.65
C SER A 244 20.34 7.69 -29.15
N LYS A 245 20.23 8.63 -28.20
CA LYS A 245 20.00 10.09 -28.33
C LYS A 245 18.55 10.55 -28.22
N VAL A 246 17.93 10.32 -27.06
CA VAL A 246 17.10 11.39 -26.47
C VAL A 246 18.04 12.22 -25.61
N GLN A 247 18.52 13.33 -26.17
CA GLN A 247 19.21 14.37 -25.42
C GLN A 247 18.24 14.95 -24.40
N VAL A 248 18.62 14.87 -23.12
CA VAL A 248 18.03 15.63 -22.04
C VAL A 248 18.36 17.11 -22.31
N ASN A 249 17.49 17.82 -23.01
CA ASN A 249 17.57 19.27 -23.10
C ASN A 249 17.08 19.85 -21.78
N ALA A 250 18.00 20.02 -20.83
CA ALA A 250 17.84 20.93 -19.73
C ALA A 250 17.76 22.35 -20.31
N ALA A 251 16.55 22.91 -20.40
CA ALA A 251 16.35 24.31 -20.72
C ALA A 251 16.87 25.17 -19.54
N ALA A 252 18.14 25.56 -19.61
CA ALA A 252 18.66 26.66 -18.84
C ALA A 252 18.06 27.97 -19.39
N SER A 253 16.99 28.46 -18.77
CA SER A 253 16.53 29.84 -18.98
C SER A 253 17.55 30.78 -18.33
N GLY A 254 18.28 31.50 -19.17
CA GLY A 254 19.25 32.51 -18.75
C GLY A 254 18.59 33.65 -17.98
N SER A 255 19.24 34.03 -16.88
CA SER A 255 19.12 35.35 -16.29
C SER A 255 20.43 36.09 -16.51
N SER A 256 20.50 36.86 -17.59
CA SER A 256 21.44 37.97 -17.73
C SER A 256 20.66 39.27 -17.89
N ARG A 257 20.88 40.17 -16.93
CA ARG A 257 20.66 41.62 -16.86
C ARG A 257 20.99 41.93 -15.40
N GLY A 258 22.05 42.63 -15.07
CA GLY A 258 22.41 43.97 -15.55
C GLY A 258 22.46 44.83 -14.29
#